data_AF-A0A7M3ZRZ9-F1
#
_entry.id   AF-A0A7M3ZRZ9-F1
#
_cell.length_a   1.000
_cell.length_b   1.000
_cell.length_c   1.000
_cell.angle_alpha   90.00
_cell.angle_beta   90.00
_cell.angle_gamma   90.00
#
_symmetry.space_group_name_H-M   'P 1'
#
loop_
_entity.id
_entity.type
_entity.pdbx_description
1 polymer ?
#
loop_
_entity_poly.entity_id
_entity_poly.type
_entity_poly.pdbx_seq_one_letter_code
_entity_poly.pdbx_strand_id
1 'polypeptide(L)'
;MSSAAPLALRTTSPRPTLGFLIVLPLLLSFAAPVAENAVAQEPTTGNTPEAIWSDDYINMIFPWAPANDDILQFKQYHTYETMKNRMMRLAEDNPDIFEYHEGMNGGTNARGEVVTADAYEGWVYGHSSPWMKITQDVQGGDYNDFVGDNGNYPDRHDVMIVGNHHAREWMSVQVPMLQLEVIAFSYENIGYDN
;
A
#
# COMPACT_ATOMS: atom_id res chain seq x y z
N MET A 1 -7.75 20.43 -99.34
CA MET A 1 -8.21 19.03 -99.35
C MET A 1 -7.63 18.34 -98.12
N SER A 2 -8.52 17.67 -97.38
CA SER A 2 -8.42 16.92 -96.11
C SER A 2 -7.05 16.77 -95.41
N SER A 3 -6.98 17.21 -94.15
CA SER A 3 -5.99 16.71 -93.20
C SER A 3 -6.71 16.21 -91.95
N ALA A 4 -6.47 14.94 -91.63
CA ALA A 4 -7.18 14.13 -90.66
C ALA A 4 -6.91 14.56 -89.21
N ALA A 5 -7.90 14.38 -88.33
CA ALA A 5 -7.73 14.57 -86.89
C ALA A 5 -6.67 13.58 -86.34
N PRO A 6 -5.77 14.02 -85.45
CA PRO A 6 -4.77 13.12 -84.87
C PRO A 6 -5.42 12.17 -83.87
N LEU A 7 -5.11 10.89 -84.02
CA LEU A 7 -5.45 9.81 -83.11
C LEU A 7 -4.78 10.06 -81.75
N ALA A 8 -5.56 10.14 -80.67
CA ALA A 8 -5.02 10.30 -79.33
C ALA A 8 -4.17 9.06 -78.95
N LEU A 9 -2.84 9.23 -78.86
CA LEU A 9 -1.98 8.22 -78.25
C LEU A 9 -2.30 8.16 -76.75
N ARG A 10 -2.90 7.06 -76.29
CA ARG A 10 -2.91 6.73 -74.86
C ARG A 10 -1.47 6.51 -74.40
N THR A 11 -0.90 7.50 -73.73
CA THR A 11 0.35 7.34 -72.98
C THR A 11 0.09 6.36 -71.83
N THR A 12 0.60 5.14 -71.93
CA THR A 12 0.60 4.19 -70.82
C THR A 12 1.58 4.71 -69.76
N SER A 13 1.08 5.02 -68.58
CA SER A 13 1.93 5.31 -67.41
C SER A 13 2.94 4.18 -67.22
N PRO A 14 4.23 4.48 -66.94
CA PRO A 14 5.25 3.45 -66.80
C PRO A 14 4.82 2.51 -65.67
N ARG A 15 4.68 1.22 -66.01
CA ARG A 15 4.38 0.20 -65.01
C ARG A 15 5.60 0.05 -64.12
N PRO A 16 5.45 0.06 -62.78
CA PRO A 16 6.58 -0.15 -61.89
C PRO A 16 7.25 -1.47 -62.25
N THR A 17 8.55 -1.42 -62.49
CA THR A 17 9.32 -2.62 -62.85
C THR A 17 9.37 -3.57 -61.65
N LEU A 18 9.48 -4.87 -61.92
CA LEU A 18 9.61 -5.88 -60.87
C LEU A 18 10.76 -5.54 -59.89
N GLY A 19 11.84 -4.94 -60.41
CA GLY A 19 12.94 -4.44 -59.60
C GLY A 19 12.51 -3.35 -58.61
N PHE A 20 11.71 -2.38 -59.02
CA PHE A 20 11.19 -1.34 -58.11
C PHE A 20 10.26 -1.93 -57.04
N LEU A 21 9.42 -2.90 -57.43
CA LEU A 21 8.49 -3.58 -56.52
C LEU A 21 9.19 -4.49 -55.49
N ILE A 22 10.40 -4.95 -55.77
CA ILE A 22 11.19 -5.77 -54.84
C ILE A 22 12.13 -4.90 -54.01
N VAL A 23 12.81 -3.94 -54.64
CA VAL A 23 13.85 -3.12 -53.98
C VAL A 23 13.24 -2.15 -52.97
N LEU A 24 12.07 -1.57 -53.25
CA LEU A 24 11.42 -0.64 -52.32
C LEU A 24 11.05 -1.31 -50.98
N PRO A 25 10.29 -2.44 -50.94
CA PRO A 25 10.01 -3.10 -49.67
C PRO A 25 11.27 -3.67 -49.00
N LEU A 26 12.28 -4.08 -49.77
CA LEU A 26 13.56 -4.52 -49.21
C LEU A 26 14.29 -3.35 -48.51
N LEU A 27 14.37 -2.18 -49.14
CA LEU A 27 14.97 -0.99 -48.54
C LEU A 27 14.20 -0.53 -47.29
N LEU A 28 12.87 -0.57 -47.32
CA LEU A 28 12.06 -0.31 -46.13
C LEU A 28 12.32 -1.33 -45.02
N SER A 29 12.49 -2.62 -45.36
CA SER A 29 12.77 -3.67 -44.37
C SER A 29 14.14 -3.56 -43.72
N PHE A 30 15.13 -2.94 -44.39
CA PHE A 30 16.46 -2.69 -43.82
C PHE A 30 16.57 -1.35 -43.09
N ALA A 31 15.93 -0.29 -43.61
CA ALA A 31 16.04 1.05 -43.04
C ALA A 31 15.06 1.29 -41.86
N ALA A 32 13.86 0.71 -41.90
CA ALA A 32 12.87 0.91 -40.85
C ALA A 32 13.32 0.37 -39.47
N PRO A 33 13.93 -0.83 -39.35
CA PRO A 33 14.42 -1.31 -38.06
C PRO A 33 15.55 -0.44 -37.51
N VAL A 34 16.42 0.09 -38.37
CA VAL A 34 17.54 0.96 -37.94
C VAL A 34 17.02 2.30 -37.44
N ALA A 35 16.02 2.88 -38.11
CA ALA A 35 15.36 4.10 -37.69
C ALA A 35 14.57 3.92 -36.38
N GLU A 36 13.84 2.81 -36.22
CA GLU A 36 13.13 2.50 -34.97
C GLU A 36 14.09 2.24 -33.80
N ASN A 37 15.18 1.51 -34.02
CA ASN A 37 16.17 1.28 -32.95
C ASN A 37 16.83 2.58 -32.48
N ALA A 38 17.06 3.55 -33.38
CA ALA A 38 17.61 4.85 -33.01
C ALA A 38 16.66 5.67 -32.11
N VAL A 39 15.34 5.58 -32.33
CA VAL A 39 14.32 6.28 -31.53
C VAL A 39 14.03 5.53 -30.22
N ALA A 40 14.08 4.19 -30.23
CA ALA A 40 13.88 3.35 -29.03
C ALA A 40 15.08 3.36 -28.07
N GLN A 41 16.25 3.87 -28.51
CA GLN A 41 17.47 3.98 -27.71
C GLN A 41 17.74 5.40 -27.17
N GLU A 42 16.84 6.37 -27.38
CA GLU A 42 16.87 7.59 -26.58
C GLU A 42 16.77 7.18 -25.10
N PRO A 43 17.81 7.43 -24.28
CA PRO A 43 17.75 7.06 -22.88
C PRO A 43 16.56 7.82 -22.28
N THR A 44 15.62 7.09 -21.71
CA THR A 44 14.53 7.70 -20.93
C THR A 44 15.17 8.34 -19.70
N THR A 45 15.58 9.60 -19.83
CA THR A 45 16.03 10.41 -18.70
C THR A 45 14.85 10.53 -17.73
N GLY A 46 14.99 10.01 -16.51
CA GLY A 46 13.93 10.05 -15.49
C GLY A 46 13.38 8.71 -15.03
N ASN A 47 13.93 7.57 -15.45
CA ASN A 47 13.46 6.23 -15.03
C ASN A 47 14.28 5.57 -13.91
N THR A 48 15.18 6.30 -13.24
CA THR A 48 15.86 5.74 -12.07
C THR A 48 14.93 5.87 -10.84
N PRO A 49 15.00 4.95 -9.86
CA PRO A 49 14.24 5.07 -8.62
C PRO A 49 14.31 6.46 -8.00
N GLU A 50 15.53 7.04 -7.97
CA GLU A 50 15.82 8.38 -7.41
C GLU A 50 15.21 9.54 -8.20
N ALA A 51 14.76 9.28 -9.43
CA ALA A 51 14.05 10.25 -10.26
C ALA A 51 12.52 10.14 -10.15
N ILE A 52 12.00 9.05 -9.54
CA ILE A 52 10.57 8.74 -9.45
C ILE A 52 10.06 8.83 -8.01
N TRP A 53 10.83 8.34 -7.04
CA TRP A 53 10.43 8.24 -5.64
C TRP A 53 11.32 9.10 -4.75
N SER A 54 10.79 9.51 -3.59
CA SER A 54 11.57 10.21 -2.58
C SER A 54 12.70 9.32 -2.03
N ASP A 55 13.80 9.96 -1.59
CA ASP A 55 14.91 9.25 -0.96
C ASP A 55 14.43 8.41 0.24
N ASP A 56 13.48 8.92 1.02
CA ASP A 56 12.91 8.21 2.16
C ASP A 56 12.18 6.93 1.73
N TYR A 57 11.35 6.99 0.68
CA TYR A 57 10.67 5.81 0.15
C TYR A 57 11.66 4.75 -0.33
N ILE A 58 12.69 5.16 -1.09
CA ILE A 58 13.72 4.25 -1.62
C ILE A 58 14.49 3.57 -0.49
N ASN A 59 14.73 4.28 0.61
CA ASN A 59 15.49 3.79 1.75
C ASN A 59 14.63 3.17 2.86
N MET A 60 13.33 2.97 2.61
CA MET A 60 12.36 2.46 3.59
C MET A 60 12.40 3.24 4.91
N ILE A 61 12.41 4.57 4.80
CA ILE A 61 12.34 5.50 5.92
C ILE A 61 10.90 5.98 6.02
N PHE A 62 10.22 5.55 7.07
CA PHE A 62 8.87 5.97 7.37
C PHE A 62 8.86 7.32 8.11
N PRO A 63 7.87 8.19 7.85
CA PRO A 63 7.87 9.59 8.28
C PRO A 63 7.56 9.80 9.77
N TRP A 64 7.07 8.78 10.49
CA TRP A 64 6.69 8.88 11.90
C TRP A 64 7.86 8.70 12.88
N ALA A 65 9.05 8.33 12.40
CA ALA A 65 10.21 8.11 13.25
C ALA A 65 11.52 8.51 12.57
N PRO A 66 12.60 8.79 13.33
CA PRO A 66 13.94 8.95 12.76
C PRO A 66 14.41 7.69 12.02
N ALA A 67 15.25 7.86 10.99
CA ALA A 67 15.75 6.77 10.15
C ALA A 67 16.61 5.73 10.89
N ASN A 68 17.15 6.09 12.05
CA ASN A 68 17.98 5.22 12.90
C ASN A 68 17.19 4.53 14.03
N ASP A 69 15.87 4.73 14.11
CA ASP A 69 15.00 3.97 15.02
C ASP A 69 14.60 2.65 14.36
N ASP A 70 15.43 1.62 14.48
CA ASP A 70 15.21 0.36 13.77
C ASP A 70 13.86 -0.30 14.08
N ILE A 71 13.29 -0.11 15.27
CA ILE A 71 12.02 -0.72 15.66
C ILE A 71 10.87 0.02 14.97
N LEU A 72 10.80 1.34 15.09
CA LEU A 72 9.74 2.14 14.46
C LEU A 72 9.89 2.25 12.93
N GLN A 73 11.08 1.97 12.41
CA GLN A 73 11.36 1.78 10.99
C GLN A 73 11.08 0.35 10.50
N PHE A 74 10.58 -0.54 11.37
CA PHE A 74 10.25 -1.94 11.07
C PHE A 74 11.42 -2.77 10.51
N LYS A 75 12.65 -2.37 10.85
CA LYS A 75 13.90 -3.13 10.59
C LYS A 75 14.18 -4.14 11.70
N GLN A 76 13.52 -4.01 12.84
CA GLN A 76 13.55 -4.94 13.97
C GLN A 76 12.14 -5.24 14.47
N TYR A 77 11.95 -6.44 15.03
CA TYR A 77 10.66 -6.85 15.59
C TYR A 77 10.39 -6.13 16.92
N HIS A 78 9.17 -5.63 17.09
CA HIS A 78 8.68 -5.28 18.42
C HIS A 78 8.69 -6.50 19.36
N THR A 79 9.23 -6.31 20.56
CA THR A 79 8.94 -7.14 21.74
C THR A 79 7.60 -6.76 22.35
N TYR A 80 7.06 -7.60 23.25
CA TYR A 80 5.85 -7.29 24.02
C TYR A 80 5.87 -5.88 24.61
N GLU A 81 6.93 -5.54 25.34
CA GLU A 81 7.05 -4.24 26.02
C GLU A 81 7.16 -3.07 25.02
N THR A 82 7.94 -3.23 23.95
CA THR A 82 8.07 -2.15 22.95
C THR A 82 6.77 -1.93 22.18
N MET A 83 6.04 -3.00 21.88
CA MET A 83 4.73 -2.93 21.23
C MET A 83 3.72 -2.24 22.16
N LYS A 84 3.59 -2.72 23.40
CA LYS A 84 2.74 -2.14 24.43
C LYS A 84 2.99 -0.65 24.61
N ASN A 85 4.23 -0.27 24.86
CA ASN A 85 4.59 1.13 25.11
C ASN A 85 4.30 2.00 23.89
N ARG A 86 4.53 1.48 22.67
CA ARG A 86 4.21 2.23 21.45
C ARG A 86 2.72 2.39 21.25
N MET A 87 1.91 1.35 21.48
CA MET A 87 0.45 1.45 21.42
C MET A 87 -0.09 2.48 22.43
N MET A 88 0.36 2.43 23.68
CA MET A 88 0.01 3.44 24.69
C MET A 88 0.34 4.86 24.21
N ARG A 89 1.52 5.05 23.62
CA ARG A 89 1.94 6.35 23.10
C ARG A 89 1.07 6.80 21.92
N LEU A 90 0.73 5.90 21.01
CA LEU A 90 -0.15 6.21 19.88
C LEU A 90 -1.55 6.64 20.36
N ALA A 91 -2.10 5.99 21.39
CA ALA A 91 -3.37 6.40 21.97
C ALA A 91 -3.29 7.75 22.69
N GLU A 92 -2.19 8.03 23.39
CA GLU A 92 -1.96 9.34 24.02
C GLU A 92 -1.83 10.47 22.99
N ASP A 93 -1.14 10.21 21.87
CA ASP A 93 -0.91 11.18 20.81
C ASP A 93 -2.13 11.40 19.90
N ASN A 94 -3.04 10.41 19.81
CA ASN A 94 -4.22 10.43 18.93
C ASN A 94 -5.50 10.06 19.71
N PRO A 95 -5.87 10.82 20.77
CA PRO A 95 -6.94 10.45 21.70
C PRO A 95 -8.34 10.53 21.10
N ASP A 96 -8.47 11.12 19.92
CA ASP A 96 -9.70 11.24 19.14
C ASP A 96 -10.03 9.97 18.34
N ILE A 97 -9.01 9.18 17.99
CA ILE A 97 -9.18 7.97 17.16
C ILE A 97 -8.75 6.67 17.82
N PHE A 98 -7.89 6.72 18.85
CA PHE A 98 -7.31 5.55 19.49
C PHE A 98 -7.60 5.47 20.99
N GLU A 99 -7.96 4.28 21.45
CA GLU A 99 -8.05 3.93 22.87
C GLU A 99 -7.33 2.60 23.12
N TYR A 100 -6.38 2.63 24.05
CA TYR A 100 -5.53 1.49 24.36
C TYR A 100 -6.11 0.66 25.52
N HIS A 101 -6.03 -0.66 25.38
CA HIS A 101 -6.48 -1.61 26.39
C HIS A 101 -5.49 -2.76 26.59
N GLU A 102 -5.58 -3.40 27.76
CA GLU A 102 -4.90 -4.67 28.06
C GLU A 102 -5.90 -5.67 28.64
N GLY A 103 -5.96 -6.85 28.00
CA GLY A 103 -6.96 -7.86 28.36
C GLY A 103 -8.38 -7.38 28.09
N MET A 104 -9.35 -8.01 28.77
CA MET A 104 -10.76 -7.61 28.75
C MET A 104 -11.30 -7.71 30.17
N ASN A 105 -12.34 -6.95 30.50
CA ASN A 105 -12.98 -7.02 31.82
C ASN A 105 -13.56 -8.41 32.12
N GLY A 106 -14.08 -9.09 31.09
CA GLY A 106 -14.73 -10.39 31.22
C GLY A 106 -16.21 -10.25 31.59
N GLY A 107 -16.84 -11.37 31.94
CA GLY A 107 -18.29 -11.48 32.16
C GLY A 107 -18.88 -12.67 31.43
N THR A 108 -20.20 -12.62 31.17
CA THR A 108 -20.88 -13.68 30.42
C THR A 108 -20.84 -13.38 28.93
N ASN A 109 -20.16 -14.23 28.15
CA ASN A 109 -20.09 -14.05 26.70
C ASN A 109 -21.40 -14.46 26.00
N ALA A 110 -21.50 -14.23 24.69
CA ALA A 110 -22.68 -14.57 23.89
C ALA A 110 -23.03 -16.07 23.85
N ARG A 111 -22.14 -16.96 24.32
CA ARG A 111 -22.39 -18.40 24.47
C ARG A 111 -22.88 -18.78 25.88
N GLY A 112 -23.02 -17.80 26.78
CA GLY A 112 -23.43 -18.04 28.17
C GLY A 112 -22.27 -18.49 29.08
N GLU A 113 -21.03 -18.41 28.62
CA GLU A 113 -19.85 -18.80 29.40
C GLU A 113 -19.37 -17.60 30.22
N VAL A 114 -19.08 -17.82 31.50
CA VAL A 114 -18.46 -16.82 32.36
C VAL A 114 -16.95 -16.87 32.18
N VAL A 115 -16.36 -15.75 31.77
CA VAL A 115 -14.91 -15.58 31.60
C VAL A 115 -14.40 -14.44 32.47
N THR A 116 -13.14 -14.51 32.87
CA THR A 116 -12.42 -13.47 33.61
C THR A 116 -11.34 -12.84 32.72
N ALA A 117 -10.68 -11.79 33.21
CA ALA A 117 -9.56 -11.16 32.52
C ALA A 117 -8.45 -12.15 32.15
N ASP A 118 -8.20 -13.15 33.01
CA ASP A 118 -7.23 -14.23 32.80
C ASP A 118 -7.46 -15.04 31.50
N ALA A 119 -8.69 -15.04 30.97
CA ALA A 119 -8.99 -15.69 29.70
C ALA A 119 -8.30 -15.02 28.49
N TYR A 120 -7.75 -13.82 28.68
CA TYR A 120 -7.15 -12.98 27.65
C TYR A 120 -5.65 -12.73 27.90
N GLU A 121 -4.97 -13.69 28.53
CA GLU A 121 -3.54 -13.67 28.79
C GLU A 121 -2.75 -14.66 27.91
N GLY A 122 -1.50 -14.33 27.64
CA GLY A 122 -0.58 -15.24 26.94
C GLY A 122 -0.22 -16.46 27.78
N TRP A 123 -0.32 -17.67 27.21
CA TRP A 123 -0.14 -18.93 27.95
C TRP A 123 1.19 -19.10 28.68
N VAL A 124 2.30 -18.62 28.09
CA VAL A 124 3.65 -18.85 28.62
C VAL A 124 4.03 -17.81 29.68
N TYR A 125 3.70 -16.54 29.45
CA TYR A 125 4.17 -15.42 30.27
C TYR A 125 3.07 -14.78 31.12
N GLY A 126 1.79 -15.11 30.92
CA GLY A 126 0.68 -14.57 31.70
C GLY A 126 0.47 -13.07 31.53
N HIS A 127 0.93 -12.50 30.41
CA HIS A 127 0.71 -11.09 30.11
C HIS A 127 -0.68 -10.90 29.51
N SER A 128 -1.45 -9.93 30.02
CA SER A 128 -2.71 -9.50 29.43
C SER A 128 -2.48 -9.04 27.98
N SER A 129 -3.33 -9.46 27.06
CA SER A 129 -3.14 -9.18 25.64
C SER A 129 -3.43 -7.70 25.36
N PRO A 130 -2.46 -6.91 24.87
CA PRO A 130 -2.71 -5.52 24.50
C PRO A 130 -3.50 -5.45 23.19
N TRP A 131 -4.40 -4.49 23.09
CA TRP A 131 -5.16 -4.23 21.87
C TRP A 131 -5.54 -2.74 21.78
N MET A 132 -5.92 -2.30 20.58
CA MET A 132 -6.23 -0.91 20.27
C MET A 132 -7.64 -0.82 19.70
N LYS A 133 -8.50 0.00 20.30
CA LYS A 133 -9.74 0.44 19.68
C LYS A 133 -9.42 1.56 18.70
N ILE A 134 -10.00 1.47 17.49
CA ILE A 134 -9.80 2.47 16.43
C ILE A 134 -11.17 2.88 15.90
N THR A 135 -11.56 4.13 16.13
CA THR A 135 -12.81 4.70 15.62
C THR A 135 -12.78 6.21 15.79
N GLN A 136 -13.42 6.98 14.91
CA GLN A 136 -13.52 8.43 15.10
C GLN A 136 -14.35 8.75 16.35
N ASP A 137 -13.92 9.71 17.17
CA ASP A 137 -14.58 10.02 18.45
C ASP A 137 -14.62 8.79 19.37
N VAL A 138 -13.44 8.20 19.59
CA VAL A 138 -13.28 6.95 20.36
C VAL A 138 -13.73 7.05 21.81
N GLN A 139 -13.67 8.25 22.41
CA GLN A 139 -14.13 8.48 23.78
C GLN A 139 -15.66 8.68 23.90
N GLY A 140 -16.37 8.73 22.77
CA GLY A 140 -17.82 8.85 22.72
C GLY A 140 -18.54 7.50 22.67
N GLY A 141 -19.71 7.46 22.05
CA GLY A 141 -20.49 6.24 21.85
C GLY A 141 -20.95 5.56 23.15
N ASP A 142 -21.37 4.30 23.01
CA ASP A 142 -21.75 3.45 24.14
C ASP A 142 -20.52 2.74 24.74
N TYR A 143 -20.54 2.56 26.06
CA TYR A 143 -19.54 1.77 26.77
C TYR A 143 -19.92 0.28 26.78
N ASN A 144 -18.94 -0.60 26.55
CA ASN A 144 -19.10 -2.04 26.65
C ASN A 144 -18.45 -2.58 27.93
N ASP A 145 -19.26 -2.99 28.91
CA ASP A 145 -18.76 -3.50 30.19
C ASP A 145 -17.89 -4.76 30.05
N PHE A 146 -18.18 -5.64 29.08
CA PHE A 146 -17.48 -6.92 28.92
C PHE A 146 -16.06 -6.75 28.39
N VAL A 147 -15.90 -5.85 27.42
CA VAL A 147 -14.62 -5.56 26.76
C VAL A 147 -13.87 -4.45 27.52
N GLY A 148 -14.59 -3.47 28.03
CA GLY A 148 -14.06 -2.32 28.74
C GLY A 148 -13.75 -1.12 27.85
N ASP A 149 -14.42 -0.97 26.70
CA ASP A 149 -14.14 0.06 25.70
C ASP A 149 -15.28 1.06 25.46
N ASN A 150 -14.90 2.23 24.95
CA ASN A 150 -15.81 3.27 24.47
C ASN A 150 -15.87 3.26 22.93
N GLY A 151 -16.56 4.22 22.36
CA GLY A 151 -16.58 4.44 20.92
C GLY A 151 -17.39 3.38 20.14
N ASN A 152 -18.35 2.73 20.79
CA ASN A 152 -19.27 1.81 20.16
C ASN A 152 -20.49 2.57 19.61
N TYR A 153 -20.69 2.54 18.30
CA TYR A 153 -21.76 3.26 17.62
C TYR A 153 -22.65 2.28 16.84
N PRO A 154 -24.00 2.33 16.97
CA PRO A 154 -24.90 1.38 16.31
C PRO A 154 -24.81 1.34 14.78
N ASP A 155 -24.36 2.42 14.16
CA ASP A 155 -24.21 2.58 12.70
C ASP A 155 -22.80 2.24 12.20
N ARG A 156 -21.88 1.85 13.09
CA ARG A 156 -20.50 1.46 12.74
C ARG A 156 -20.31 -0.02 12.99
N HIS A 157 -19.84 -0.73 11.97
CA HIS A 157 -19.55 -2.15 12.08
C HIS A 157 -18.18 -2.38 12.70
N ASP A 158 -18.12 -3.23 13.71
CA ASP A 158 -16.85 -3.66 14.30
C ASP A 158 -16.14 -4.67 13.40
N VAL A 159 -14.83 -4.49 13.28
CA VAL A 159 -13.91 -5.45 12.66
C VAL A 159 -12.81 -5.75 13.66
N MET A 160 -12.60 -7.04 13.96
CA MET A 160 -11.51 -7.47 14.82
C MET A 160 -10.37 -8.04 13.98
N ILE A 161 -9.20 -7.45 14.12
CA ILE A 161 -7.94 -7.99 13.58
C ILE A 161 -7.14 -8.49 14.77
N VAL A 162 -6.75 -9.75 14.71
CA VAL A 162 -5.99 -10.40 15.78
C VAL A 162 -4.80 -11.12 15.15
N GLY A 163 -3.69 -11.12 15.89
CA GLY A 163 -2.45 -11.72 15.46
C GLY A 163 -1.79 -12.55 16.56
N ASN A 164 -0.76 -13.30 16.16
CA ASN A 164 0.16 -14.03 17.02
C ASN A 164 -0.49 -15.09 17.93
N HIS A 165 -1.62 -15.67 17.49
CA HIS A 165 -2.19 -16.87 18.11
C HIS A 165 -1.15 -18.00 18.20
N HIS A 166 -0.31 -18.14 17.18
CA HIS A 166 0.91 -18.92 17.25
C HIS A 166 2.10 -17.99 17.45
N ALA A 167 2.81 -18.14 18.56
CA ALA A 167 3.92 -17.28 18.98
C ALA A 167 5.13 -17.23 18.02
N ARG A 168 5.10 -17.95 16.88
CA ARG A 168 6.15 -17.93 15.84
C ARG A 168 5.74 -17.14 14.60
N GLU A 169 4.49 -16.72 14.49
CA GLU A 169 3.95 -16.01 13.34
C GLU A 169 4.18 -14.50 13.50
N TRP A 170 5.43 -14.08 13.69
CA TRP A 170 5.78 -12.73 14.18
C TRP A 170 5.32 -11.59 13.28
N MET A 171 5.15 -11.84 11.98
CA MET A 171 4.59 -10.85 11.05
C MET A 171 3.16 -10.45 11.40
N SER A 172 2.40 -11.32 12.05
CA SER A 172 1.05 -11.00 12.54
C SER A 172 1.05 -10.07 13.76
N VAL A 173 2.21 -9.73 14.32
CA VAL A 173 2.39 -8.59 15.25
C VAL A 173 2.85 -7.34 14.51
N GLN A 174 3.84 -7.48 13.62
CA GLN A 174 4.47 -6.32 12.96
C GLN A 174 3.52 -5.63 11.98
N VAL A 175 2.72 -6.39 11.23
CA VAL A 175 1.79 -5.81 10.25
C VAL A 175 0.70 -4.97 10.94
N PRO A 176 0.03 -5.44 12.01
CA PRO A 176 -0.86 -4.58 12.78
C PRO A 176 -0.17 -3.33 13.36
N MET A 177 1.06 -3.46 13.88
CA MET A 177 1.79 -2.28 14.38
C MET A 177 2.06 -1.26 13.27
N LEU A 178 2.49 -1.71 12.09
CA LEU A 178 2.67 -0.83 10.92
C LEU A 178 1.35 -0.16 10.54
N GLN A 179 0.25 -0.90 10.58
CA GLN A 179 -1.07 -0.36 10.28
C GLN A 179 -1.48 0.74 11.27
N LEU A 180 -1.17 0.61 12.56
CA LEU A 180 -1.42 1.64 13.57
C LEU A 180 -0.62 2.92 13.28
N GLU A 181 0.66 2.79 12.94
CA GLU A 181 1.50 3.95 12.56
C GLU A 181 0.97 4.65 11.31
N VAL A 182 0.59 3.88 10.28
CA VAL A 182 0.02 4.42 9.04
C VAL A 182 -1.28 5.15 9.33
N ILE A 183 -2.16 4.60 10.17
CA ILE A 183 -3.43 5.26 10.53
C ILE A 183 -3.14 6.56 11.26
N ALA A 184 -2.32 6.54 12.32
CA ALA A 184 -1.96 7.75 13.07
C ALA A 184 -1.36 8.82 12.17
N PHE A 185 -0.40 8.43 11.33
CA PHE A 185 0.30 9.35 10.45
C PHE A 185 -0.59 9.91 9.34
N SER A 186 -1.52 9.10 8.81
CA SER A 186 -2.31 9.47 7.63
C SER A 186 -3.65 10.12 8.00
N TYR A 187 -4.10 9.99 9.24
CA TYR A 187 -5.30 10.65 9.73
C TYR A 187 -5.14 12.16 9.55
N GLU A 188 -6.04 12.78 8.78
CA GLU A 188 -5.96 14.19 8.33
C GLU A 188 -4.71 14.56 7.48
N ASN A 189 -3.91 13.59 7.03
CA ASN A 189 -2.62 13.82 6.37
C ASN A 189 -2.36 12.88 5.16
N ILE A 190 -3.42 12.37 4.53
CA ILE A 190 -3.33 11.39 3.42
C ILE A 190 -2.61 11.91 2.16
N GLY A 191 -2.36 13.22 2.05
CA GLY A 191 -1.71 13.87 0.92
C GLY A 191 -0.24 14.22 1.11
N TYR A 192 0.41 13.71 2.17
CA TYR A 192 1.76 14.13 2.58
C TYR A 192 2.85 13.98 1.52
N ASP A 193 2.72 13.03 0.59
CA ASP A 193 3.72 12.68 -0.43
C ASP A 193 3.20 12.92 -1.88
N ASN A 194 2.29 13.89 -2.07
CA ASN A 194 1.75 14.31 -3.38
C ASN A 194 2.22 15.71 -3.81
#